data_AF-A0A0G0R2U6-F1
#
_entry.id   AF-A0A0G0R2U6-F1
#
_cell.length_a   1.000
_cell.length_b   1.000
_cell.length_c   1.000
_cell.angle_alpha   90.00
_cell.angle_beta   90.00
_cell.angle_gamma   90.00
#
_symmetry.space_group_name_H-M   'P 1'
#
loop_
_entity.id
_entity.type
_entity.pdbx_description
1 polymer ?
#
loop_
_entity_poly.entity_id
_entity_poly.type
_entity_poly.pdbx_seq_one_letter_code
_entity_poly.pdbx_strand_id
1 'polypeptide(L)'
;MSDLKSHLLRFNSIYIKLFIPTILMFTVFGALVFIFVKHYTREVFIVHTKNSVVSFINYYAQSFFTAEDFVLSDASQEKFEDFLAAIPKNSLVRIKVWDKNGRIIYSDDPSIIGNKYENNEEYQKALKDAVVVDFTKLKQEHEVSEKGFKELAEIYVPIKFAWDKEVVGVVASYWKLDSVNEILADFSVRMAILFIVGFLIFYAINLFILYRVIIRRLHKIIVSIRKIMKGDYDVPIYDGTDEIGEVVAGVTALAKSLVSSIHVLEELSEPQGEEGKAKVREVAANRPGASGGNVNT
;
A
#
# COMPACT_ATOMS: atom_id res chain seq x y z
N MET A 1 36.16 -27.44 -6.16
CA MET A 1 36.10 -26.16 -6.92
C MET A 1 34.94 -26.09 -7.93
N SER A 2 34.33 -27.19 -8.39
CA SER A 2 33.17 -27.14 -9.32
C SER A 2 31.85 -26.75 -8.63
N ASP A 3 31.66 -27.11 -7.35
CA ASP A 3 30.41 -26.86 -6.62
C ASP A 3 30.20 -25.39 -6.19
N LEU A 4 31.29 -24.64 -6.01
CA LEU A 4 31.21 -23.21 -5.70
C LEU A 4 30.83 -22.38 -6.95
N LYS A 5 31.24 -22.84 -8.14
CA LYS A 5 30.92 -22.21 -9.43
C LYS A 5 29.43 -22.40 -9.80
N SER A 6 28.84 -23.54 -9.45
CA SER A 6 27.41 -23.82 -9.71
C SER A 6 26.49 -22.93 -8.86
N HIS A 7 26.87 -22.64 -7.62
CA HIS A 7 26.15 -21.70 -6.75
C HIS A 7 26.28 -20.23 -7.20
N LEU A 8 27.45 -19.80 -7.66
CA LEU A 8 27.66 -18.44 -8.20
C LEU A 8 26.90 -18.19 -9.52
N LEU A 9 26.73 -19.22 -10.35
CA LEU A 9 25.94 -19.14 -11.59
C LEU A 9 24.44 -18.95 -11.32
N ARG A 10 23.90 -19.47 -10.21
CA ARG A 10 22.49 -19.26 -9.83
C ARG A 10 22.20 -17.78 -9.55
N PHE A 11 23.09 -17.07 -8.86
CA PHE A 11 22.95 -15.65 -8.52
C PHE A 11 23.00 -14.71 -9.74
N ASN A 12 23.66 -15.12 -10.82
CA ASN A 12 23.78 -14.33 -12.04
C ASN A 12 22.74 -14.65 -13.12
N SER A 13 21.78 -15.53 -12.80
CA SER A 13 20.68 -15.86 -13.71
C SER A 13 19.84 -14.62 -14.03
N ILE A 14 19.47 -14.46 -15.31
CA ILE A 14 18.55 -13.40 -15.78
C ILE A 14 17.25 -13.39 -14.96
N TYR A 15 16.82 -14.56 -14.48
CA TYR A 15 15.72 -14.70 -13.53
C TYR A 15 15.93 -13.79 -12.30
N ILE A 16 17.02 -13.94 -11.56
CA ILE A 16 17.25 -13.19 -10.32
C ILE A 16 17.36 -11.68 -10.59
N LYS A 17 17.96 -11.31 -11.71
CA LYS A 17 18.15 -9.90 -12.11
C LYS A 17 16.85 -9.18 -12.46
N LEU A 18 15.85 -9.87 -13.01
CA LEU A 18 14.53 -9.29 -13.29
C LEU A 18 13.55 -9.48 -12.12
N PHE A 19 13.76 -10.52 -11.32
CA PHE A 19 12.83 -10.93 -10.27
C PHE A 19 13.02 -10.18 -8.95
N ILE A 20 14.26 -9.91 -8.53
CA ILE A 20 14.50 -9.14 -7.30
C ILE A 20 13.94 -7.72 -7.39
N PRO A 21 14.18 -6.95 -8.47
CA PRO A 21 13.66 -5.58 -8.57
C PRO A 21 12.14 -5.52 -8.61
N THR A 22 11.48 -6.48 -9.27
CA THR A 22 10.02 -6.53 -9.34
C THR A 22 9.42 -6.84 -7.97
N ILE A 23 9.95 -7.83 -7.24
CA ILE A 23 9.53 -8.09 -5.86
C ILE A 23 9.72 -6.85 -4.99
N LEU A 24 10.91 -6.25 -5.03
CA LEU A 24 11.22 -5.08 -4.22
C LEU A 24 10.24 -3.93 -4.52
N MET A 25 9.98 -3.66 -5.81
CA MET A 25 9.02 -2.64 -6.23
C MET A 25 7.61 -2.91 -5.70
N PHE A 26 7.10 -4.14 -5.82
CA PHE A 26 5.76 -4.48 -5.33
C PHE A 26 5.67 -4.47 -3.80
N THR A 27 6.72 -4.88 -3.09
CA THR A 27 6.80 -4.80 -1.63
C THR A 27 6.80 -3.34 -1.16
N VAL A 28 7.59 -2.48 -1.79
CA VAL A 28 7.62 -1.04 -1.48
C VAL A 28 6.26 -0.41 -1.78
N PHE A 29 5.67 -0.70 -2.94
CA PHE A 29 4.34 -0.20 -3.29
C PHE A 29 3.28 -0.67 -2.29
N GLY A 30 3.31 -1.94 -1.91
CA GLY A 30 2.44 -2.50 -0.87
C GLY A 30 2.56 -1.80 0.47
N ALA A 31 3.79 -1.55 0.93
CA ALA A 31 4.04 -0.83 2.16
C ALA A 31 3.52 0.61 2.11
N LEU A 32 3.72 1.31 0.98
CA LEU A 32 3.19 2.66 0.78
C LEU A 32 1.66 2.69 0.81
N VAL A 33 0.99 1.75 0.14
CA VAL A 33 -0.47 1.61 0.16
C VAL A 33 -0.96 1.30 1.57
N PHE A 34 -0.30 0.39 2.30
CA PHE A 34 -0.66 0.06 3.68
C PHE A 34 -0.55 1.29 4.60
N ILE A 35 0.55 2.04 4.51
CA ILE A 35 0.74 3.29 5.28
C ILE A 35 -0.32 4.32 4.90
N PHE A 36 -0.59 4.49 3.61
CA PHE A 36 -1.61 5.41 3.11
C PHE A 36 -3.00 5.06 3.62
N VAL A 37 -3.44 3.80 3.49
CA VAL A 37 -4.74 3.35 3.97
C VAL A 37 -4.86 3.53 5.49
N LYS A 38 -3.83 3.16 6.24
CA LYS A 38 -3.81 3.32 7.70
C LYS A 38 -3.97 4.80 8.10
N HIS A 39 -3.25 5.70 7.45
CA HIS A 39 -3.33 7.13 7.74
C HIS A 39 -4.68 7.72 7.30
N TYR A 40 -5.11 7.42 6.06
CA TYR A 40 -6.35 7.91 5.48
C TYR A 40 -7.58 7.49 6.29
N THR A 41 -7.70 6.22 6.67
CA THR A 41 -8.86 5.74 7.44
C THR A 41 -8.94 6.40 8.82
N ARG A 42 -7.80 6.67 9.47
CA ARG A 42 -7.76 7.37 10.76
C ARG A 42 -8.27 8.81 10.63
N GLU A 43 -7.77 9.55 9.63
CA GLU A 43 -8.21 10.92 9.35
C GLU A 43 -9.70 10.99 9.01
N VAL A 44 -10.17 10.10 8.14
CA VAL A 44 -11.58 10.01 7.74
C VAL A 44 -12.47 9.70 8.95
N PHE A 45 -12.07 8.73 9.78
CA PHE A 45 -12.82 8.38 10.98
C PHE A 45 -12.91 9.56 11.96
N ILE A 46 -11.79 10.28 12.17
CA ILE A 46 -11.72 11.48 13.01
C ILE A 46 -12.72 12.54 12.54
N VAL A 47 -12.69 12.88 11.25
CA VAL A 47 -13.57 13.91 10.67
C VAL A 47 -15.04 13.49 10.74
N HIS A 48 -15.36 12.22 10.44
CA HIS A 48 -16.73 11.72 10.51
C HIS A 48 -17.27 11.68 11.94
N THR A 49 -16.47 11.24 12.91
CA THR A 49 -16.85 11.23 14.33
C THR A 49 -17.09 12.64 14.82
N LYS A 50 -16.18 13.58 14.52
CA LYS A 50 -16.35 15.02 14.82
C LYS A 50 -17.69 15.52 14.31
N ASN A 51 -17.95 15.39 13.01
CA ASN A 51 -19.15 15.96 12.39
C ASN A 51 -20.43 15.31 12.93
N SER A 52 -20.42 13.99 13.16
CA SER A 52 -21.56 13.26 13.71
C SER A 52 -21.88 13.71 15.14
N VAL A 53 -20.87 13.79 16.01
CA VAL A 53 -21.04 14.22 17.41
C VAL A 53 -21.50 15.67 17.47
N VAL A 54 -20.86 16.57 16.73
CA VAL A 54 -21.25 17.99 16.68
C VAL A 54 -22.68 18.16 16.18
N SER A 55 -23.06 17.45 15.12
CA SER A 55 -24.42 17.52 14.57
C SER A 55 -25.44 16.97 15.56
N PHE A 56 -25.14 15.84 16.21
CA PHE A 56 -26.00 15.25 17.23
C PHE A 56 -26.20 16.19 18.42
N ILE A 57 -25.11 16.75 18.98
CA ILE A 57 -25.17 17.66 20.12
C ILE A 57 -25.96 18.92 19.75
N ASN A 58 -25.67 19.54 18.61
CA ASN A 58 -26.39 20.73 18.18
C ASN A 58 -27.87 20.45 17.91
N TYR A 59 -28.19 19.33 17.25
CA TYR A 59 -29.57 18.93 16.99
C TYR A 59 -30.34 18.70 18.29
N TYR A 60 -29.75 17.94 19.22
CA TYR A 60 -30.37 17.66 20.51
C TYR A 60 -30.55 18.95 21.31
N ALA A 61 -29.51 19.78 21.37
CA ALA A 61 -29.58 21.04 22.11
C ALA A 61 -30.66 21.97 21.57
N GLN A 62 -30.75 22.14 20.24
CA GLN A 62 -31.79 22.96 19.63
C GLN A 62 -33.21 22.41 19.82
N SER A 63 -33.36 21.09 20.02
CA SER A 63 -34.67 20.45 20.14
C SER A 63 -35.18 20.39 21.58
N PHE A 64 -34.28 20.27 22.57
CA PHE A 64 -34.63 19.92 23.95
C PHE A 64 -34.13 20.91 25.01
N PHE A 65 -33.21 21.81 24.67
CA PHE A 65 -32.70 22.83 25.59
C PHE A 65 -33.10 24.24 25.17
N THR A 66 -33.00 25.14 26.14
CA THR A 66 -33.08 26.60 26.01
C THR A 66 -31.88 27.24 26.69
N ALA A 67 -31.66 28.54 26.46
CA ALA A 67 -30.57 29.27 27.12
C ALA A 67 -30.68 29.23 28.67
N GLU A 68 -31.91 29.17 29.19
CA GLU A 68 -32.21 29.12 30.62
C GLU A 68 -31.80 27.79 31.26
N ASP A 69 -31.65 26.72 30.47
CA ASP A 69 -31.24 25.41 30.95
C ASP A 69 -29.73 25.35 31.27
N PHE A 70 -28.92 26.27 30.73
CA PHE A 70 -27.47 26.34 30.93
C PHE A 70 -27.08 27.02 32.25
N VAL A 71 -27.76 26.63 33.33
CA VAL A 71 -27.50 27.05 34.70
C VAL A 71 -27.45 25.84 35.62
N LEU A 72 -26.79 25.97 36.77
CA LEU A 72 -26.80 24.93 37.78
C LEU A 72 -28.15 24.92 38.52
N SER A 73 -29.07 24.05 38.07
CA SER A 73 -30.39 23.84 38.69
C SER A 73 -30.80 22.37 38.63
N ASP A 74 -31.66 21.92 39.55
CA ASP A 74 -32.18 20.54 39.57
C ASP A 74 -32.98 20.21 38.29
N ALA A 75 -33.76 21.17 37.78
CA ALA A 75 -34.51 21.00 36.54
C ALA A 75 -33.58 20.85 35.31
N SER A 76 -32.46 21.58 35.29
CA SER A 76 -31.43 21.42 34.25
C SER A 76 -30.76 20.05 34.34
N GLN A 77 -30.49 19.54 35.55
CA GLN A 77 -29.86 18.22 35.73
C GLN A 77 -30.70 17.12 35.08
N GLU A 78 -32.02 17.12 35.31
CA GLU A 78 -32.92 16.10 34.74
C GLU A 78 -32.85 16.08 33.21
N LYS A 79 -32.88 17.25 32.56
CA LYS A 79 -32.76 17.33 31.10
C LYS A 79 -31.38 16.89 30.60
N PHE A 80 -30.31 17.17 31.35
CA PHE A 80 -28.97 16.71 30.99
C PHE A 80 -28.79 15.20 31.17
N GLU A 81 -29.47 14.59 32.14
CA GLU A 81 -29.54 13.12 32.27
C GLU A 81 -30.25 12.48 31.07
N ASP A 82 -31.36 13.06 30.60
CA ASP A 82 -32.05 12.61 29.39
C ASP A 82 -31.16 12.73 28.15
N PHE A 83 -30.37 13.81 28.06
CA PHE A 83 -29.38 13.99 27.01
C PHE A 83 -28.27 12.93 27.07
N LEU A 84 -27.73 12.65 28.26
CA LEU A 84 -26.75 11.57 28.45
C LEU A 84 -27.33 10.21 28.07
N ALA A 85 -28.60 9.95 28.41
CA ALA A 85 -29.29 8.71 28.05
C ALA A 85 -29.46 8.55 26.53
N ALA A 86 -29.58 9.65 25.78
CA ALA A 86 -29.66 9.65 24.32
C ALA A 86 -28.31 9.42 23.63
N ILE A 87 -27.19 9.57 24.33
CA ILE A 87 -25.85 9.36 23.78
C ILE A 87 -25.49 7.86 23.81
N PRO A 88 -24.95 7.29 22.71
CA PRO A 88 -24.44 5.92 22.69
C PRO A 88 -23.34 5.71 23.75
N LYS A 89 -23.64 4.94 24.80
CA LYS A 89 -22.75 4.77 25.97
C LYS A 89 -21.49 3.93 25.71
N ASN A 90 -21.44 3.16 24.63
CA ASN A 90 -20.39 2.16 24.42
C ASN A 90 -18.98 2.75 24.23
N SER A 91 -18.85 4.06 23.99
CA SER A 91 -17.54 4.71 23.81
C SER A 91 -17.40 6.06 24.49
N LEU A 92 -18.46 6.60 25.09
CA LEU A 92 -18.41 7.81 25.90
C LEU A 92 -17.75 7.48 27.26
N VAL A 93 -16.72 8.23 27.61
CA VAL A 93 -15.97 8.11 28.88
C VAL A 93 -16.45 9.12 29.89
N ARG A 94 -16.74 10.33 29.41
CA ARG A 94 -17.07 11.48 30.21
C ARG A 94 -17.84 12.46 29.35
N ILE A 95 -18.80 13.13 29.94
CA ILE A 95 -19.44 14.31 29.42
C ILE A 95 -19.40 15.41 30.48
N LYS A 96 -19.22 16.65 30.04
CA LYS A 96 -19.27 17.83 30.89
C LYS A 96 -20.06 18.90 30.14
N VAL A 97 -20.98 19.56 30.82
CA VAL A 97 -21.63 20.78 30.32
C VAL A 97 -21.10 21.94 31.13
N TRP A 98 -20.59 22.94 30.42
CA TRP A 98 -19.98 24.13 30.98
C TRP A 98 -20.90 25.32 30.69
N ASP A 99 -21.10 26.19 31.68
CA ASP A 99 -21.71 27.49 31.45
C ASP A 99 -20.74 28.44 30.73
N LYS A 100 -21.22 29.62 30.34
CA LYS A 100 -20.40 30.68 29.72
C LYS A 100 -19.29 31.25 30.62
N ASN A 101 -19.30 30.94 31.92
CA ASN A 101 -18.33 31.44 32.89
C ASN A 101 -17.23 30.41 33.19
N GLY A 102 -17.31 29.20 32.63
CA GLY A 102 -16.33 28.14 32.82
C GLY A 102 -16.61 27.25 34.02
N ARG A 103 -17.84 27.27 34.54
CA ARG A 103 -18.31 26.36 35.59
C ARG A 103 -18.93 25.12 34.97
N ILE A 104 -18.57 23.94 35.47
CA ILE A 104 -19.24 22.70 35.11
C ILE A 104 -20.62 22.69 35.78
N ILE A 105 -21.67 22.76 34.97
CA ILE A 105 -23.06 22.72 35.43
C ILE A 105 -23.64 21.30 35.38
N TYR A 106 -23.03 20.39 34.62
CA TYR A 106 -23.41 18.98 34.57
C TYR A 106 -22.21 18.10 34.20
N SER A 107 -22.16 16.88 34.75
CA SER A 107 -21.18 15.85 34.40
C SER A 107 -21.70 14.47 34.82
N ASP A 108 -21.36 13.42 34.07
CA ASP A 108 -21.70 12.03 34.42
C ASP A 108 -20.93 11.52 35.65
N ASP A 109 -19.84 12.19 36.07
CA ASP A 109 -19.40 12.08 37.46
C ASP A 109 -19.72 13.36 38.25
N PRO A 110 -20.59 13.25 39.28
CA PRO A 110 -21.05 14.39 40.06
C PRO A 110 -19.98 15.13 40.86
N SER A 111 -18.82 14.51 41.12
CA SER A 111 -17.80 15.10 42.02
C SER A 111 -17.16 16.37 41.48
N ILE A 112 -17.28 16.61 40.17
CA ILE A 112 -16.73 17.79 39.49
C ILE A 112 -17.77 18.88 39.18
N ILE A 113 -19.06 18.62 39.46
CA ILE A 113 -20.13 19.60 39.24
C ILE A 113 -19.91 20.80 40.17
N GLY A 114 -20.04 22.01 39.64
CA GLY A 114 -19.80 23.27 40.35
C GLY A 114 -18.35 23.77 40.31
N ASN A 115 -17.39 22.92 39.92
CA ASN A 115 -16.00 23.34 39.75
C ASN A 115 -15.84 24.28 38.55
N LYS A 116 -14.88 25.20 38.65
CA LYS A 116 -14.57 26.19 37.63
C LYS A 116 -13.17 25.96 37.08
N TYR A 117 -13.02 25.93 35.76
CA TYR A 117 -11.75 25.64 35.10
C TYR A 117 -11.45 26.69 34.03
N GLU A 118 -11.12 27.91 34.47
CA GLU A 118 -10.91 29.06 33.58
C GLU A 118 -9.73 28.89 32.62
N ASN A 119 -8.73 28.07 32.99
CA ASN A 119 -7.49 27.87 32.23
C ASN A 119 -7.58 26.76 31.17
N ASN A 120 -8.74 26.12 30.97
CA ASN A 120 -8.88 25.10 29.92
C ASN A 120 -8.92 25.78 28.55
N GLU A 121 -7.86 25.62 27.75
CA GLU A 121 -7.72 26.30 26.46
C GLU A 121 -8.79 25.89 25.44
N GLU A 122 -9.18 24.62 25.46
CA GLU A 122 -10.13 24.01 24.53
C GLU A 122 -11.53 24.59 24.77
N TYR A 123 -11.94 24.70 26.04
CA TYR A 123 -13.16 25.40 26.45
C TYR A 123 -13.13 26.88 26.03
N GLN A 124 -12.02 27.59 26.27
CA GLN A 124 -11.89 29.00 25.91
C GLN A 124 -11.98 29.25 24.39
N LYS A 125 -11.41 28.33 23.60
CA LYS A 125 -11.55 28.32 22.14
C LYS A 125 -13.01 28.03 21.76
N ALA A 126 -13.66 27.06 22.41
CA ALA A 126 -15.05 26.72 22.15
C ALA A 126 -16.02 27.85 22.46
N LEU A 127 -15.83 28.56 23.57
CA LEU A 127 -16.63 29.71 23.96
C LEU A 127 -16.60 30.84 22.90
N LYS A 128 -15.56 30.89 22.05
CA LYS A 128 -15.44 31.80 20.90
C LYS A 128 -16.10 31.26 19.62
N ASP A 129 -17.11 30.41 19.76
CA ASP A 129 -17.86 29.75 18.67
C ASP A 129 -17.00 28.85 17.76
N ALA A 130 -15.94 28.24 18.32
CA ALA A 130 -15.11 27.29 17.58
C ALA A 130 -15.36 25.84 18.04
N VAL A 131 -15.71 24.94 17.13
CA VAL A 131 -15.69 23.51 17.48
C VAL A 131 -14.25 23.04 17.63
N VAL A 132 -13.87 22.65 18.85
CA VAL A 132 -12.52 22.16 19.15
C VAL A 132 -12.55 20.64 19.24
N VAL A 133 -11.57 20.02 18.59
CA VAL A 133 -11.33 18.60 18.74
C VAL A 133 -9.86 18.37 19.03
N ASP A 134 -9.58 17.72 20.15
CA ASP A 134 -8.23 17.29 20.51
C ASP A 134 -8.17 15.76 20.58
N PHE A 135 -7.11 15.20 20.01
CA PHE A 135 -6.81 13.77 19.98
C PHE A 135 -5.44 13.55 20.62
N THR A 136 -5.27 14.02 21.85
CA THR A 136 -3.99 13.94 22.55
C THR A 136 -4.06 12.89 23.66
N LYS A 137 -2.91 12.25 23.95
CA LYS A 137 -2.73 11.51 25.19
C LYS A 137 -2.91 12.50 26.34
N LEU A 138 -3.98 12.34 27.14
CA LEU A 138 -4.39 13.24 28.23
C LEU A 138 -3.24 14.10 28.75
N LYS A 139 -3.27 15.40 28.46
CA LYS A 139 -2.31 16.34 29.03
C LYS A 139 -2.64 16.45 30.52
N GLN A 140 -1.71 15.99 31.35
CA GLN A 140 -1.90 15.62 32.75
C GLN A 140 -2.39 16.72 33.73
N GLU A 141 -2.61 17.97 33.30
CA GLU A 141 -2.79 19.11 34.21
C GLU A 141 -4.24 19.46 34.58
N HIS A 142 -5.25 19.14 33.76
CA HIS A 142 -6.63 19.64 33.99
C HIS A 142 -7.71 18.56 34.19
N GLU A 143 -7.32 17.29 34.25
CA GLU A 143 -8.22 16.16 34.02
C GLU A 143 -8.20 15.15 35.18
N VAL A 144 -8.61 15.61 36.36
CA VAL A 144 -8.57 14.80 37.59
C VAL A 144 -9.40 13.52 37.46
N SER A 145 -10.54 13.59 36.76
CA SER A 145 -11.48 12.48 36.59
C SER A 145 -11.11 11.51 35.46
N GLU A 146 -10.29 11.94 34.49
CA GLU A 146 -9.89 11.13 33.33
C GLU A 146 -8.53 10.43 33.55
N LYS A 147 -7.87 10.66 34.70
CA LYS A 147 -6.63 9.99 35.13
C LYS A 147 -6.78 8.47 35.14
N GLY A 148 -6.43 7.82 34.02
CA GLY A 148 -6.51 6.37 33.85
C GLY A 148 -6.70 5.93 32.40
N PHE A 149 -7.20 6.81 31.52
CA PHE A 149 -7.35 6.52 30.10
C PHE A 149 -6.07 6.91 29.33
N LYS A 150 -5.68 6.12 28.32
CA LYS A 150 -4.41 6.33 27.60
C LYS A 150 -4.55 7.30 26.43
N GLU A 151 -5.63 7.22 25.67
CA GLU A 151 -5.92 8.06 24.50
C GLU A 151 -7.43 8.36 24.44
N LEU A 152 -7.81 9.62 24.59
CA LEU A 152 -9.19 10.11 24.47
C LEU A 152 -9.32 11.10 23.31
N ALA A 153 -10.50 11.11 22.70
CA ALA A 153 -10.91 12.13 21.75
C ALA A 153 -11.79 13.10 22.52
N GLU A 154 -11.34 14.34 22.59
CA GLU A 154 -12.02 15.41 23.30
C GLU A 154 -12.71 16.29 22.28
N ILE A 155 -14.03 16.42 22.39
CA ILE A 155 -14.83 17.22 21.47
C ILE A 155 -15.58 18.26 22.29
N TYR A 156 -15.26 19.53 22.04
CA TYR A 156 -15.90 20.68 22.66
C TYR A 156 -16.83 21.34 21.63
N VAL A 157 -18.13 21.33 21.93
CA VAL A 157 -19.18 21.87 21.07
C VAL A 157 -19.78 23.11 21.72
N PRO A 158 -19.63 24.30 21.12
CA PRO A 158 -20.33 25.49 21.58
C PRO A 158 -21.82 25.35 21.32
N ILE A 159 -22.64 25.69 22.32
CA ILE A 159 -24.09 25.68 22.20
C ILE A 159 -24.58 27.11 21.96
N LYS A 160 -25.33 27.28 20.88
CA LYS A 160 -26.02 28.51 20.50
C LYS A 160 -27.42 28.20 19.99
N PHE A 161 -28.34 29.13 20.21
CA PHE A 161 -29.73 29.01 19.78
C PHE A 161 -30.02 29.97 18.64
N ALA A 162 -30.94 29.65 17.74
CA ALA A 162 -31.14 30.39 16.47
C ALA A 162 -31.35 31.92 16.61
N TRP A 163 -31.88 32.35 17.76
CA TRP A 163 -32.24 33.73 18.08
C TRP A 163 -31.09 34.50 18.75
N ASP A 164 -30.08 33.79 19.25
CA ASP A 164 -28.97 34.32 20.03
C ASP A 164 -27.63 33.99 19.34
N LYS A 165 -26.82 35.02 19.10
CA LYS A 165 -25.49 34.83 18.51
C LYS A 165 -24.44 34.47 19.56
N GLU A 166 -24.76 34.59 20.84
CA GLU A 166 -23.85 34.27 21.92
C GLU A 166 -23.87 32.77 22.25
N VAL A 167 -22.69 32.26 22.58
CA VAL A 167 -22.53 30.90 23.09
C VAL A 167 -23.00 30.89 24.54
N VAL A 168 -24.05 30.12 24.83
CA VAL A 168 -24.64 30.03 26.18
C VAL A 168 -23.88 29.06 27.09
N GLY A 169 -23.14 28.13 26.49
CA GLY A 169 -22.36 27.12 27.17
C GLY A 169 -21.63 26.20 26.19
N VAL A 170 -20.87 25.26 26.73
CA VAL A 170 -20.08 24.30 25.95
C VAL A 170 -20.36 22.89 26.43
N VAL A 171 -20.67 21.99 25.51
CA VAL A 171 -20.72 20.55 25.81
C VAL A 171 -19.37 19.96 25.43
N ALA A 172 -18.65 19.43 26.43
CA ALA A 172 -17.42 18.70 26.25
C ALA A 172 -17.69 17.20 26.40
N SER A 173 -17.28 16.41 25.41
CA SER A 173 -17.44 14.96 25.41
C SER A 173 -16.11 14.28 25.17
N TYR A 174 -15.86 13.20 25.91
CA TYR A 174 -14.61 12.45 25.89
C TYR A 174 -14.91 11.02 25.46
N TRP A 175 -14.24 10.56 24.42
CA TRP A 175 -14.50 9.27 23.80
C TRP A 175 -13.25 8.40 23.82
N LYS A 176 -13.40 7.10 24.10
CA LYS A 176 -12.27 6.16 24.03
C LYS A 176 -11.77 6.08 22.59
N LEU A 177 -10.48 6.36 22.34
CA LEU A 177 -9.86 5.94 21.08
C LEU A 177 -9.58 4.46 21.06
N ASP A 178 -9.52 3.76 22.20
CA ASP A 178 -9.16 2.34 22.22
C ASP A 178 -10.12 1.48 21.38
N SER A 179 -11.44 1.71 21.45
CA SER A 179 -12.42 1.01 20.60
C SER A 179 -12.25 1.35 19.11
N VAL A 180 -11.88 2.59 18.81
CA VAL A 180 -11.57 3.03 17.45
C VAL A 180 -10.30 2.37 16.94
N ASN A 181 -9.25 2.34 17.76
CA ASN A 181 -7.97 1.72 17.47
C ASN A 181 -8.11 0.21 17.30
N GLU A 182 -8.97 -0.46 18.06
CA GLU A 182 -9.31 -1.88 17.91
C GLU A 182 -10.04 -2.15 16.58
N ILE A 183 -11.06 -1.34 16.24
CA ILE A 183 -11.77 -1.44 14.95
C ILE A 183 -10.80 -1.20 13.79
N LEU A 184 -9.96 -0.17 13.89
CA LEU A 184 -8.95 0.15 12.89
C LEU A 184 -7.87 -0.93 12.81
N ALA A 185 -7.51 -1.57 13.92
CA ALA A 185 -6.56 -2.68 13.95
C ALA A 185 -7.13 -3.92 13.28
N ASP A 186 -8.38 -4.32 13.60
CA ASP A 186 -9.06 -5.44 12.93
C ASP A 186 -9.17 -5.18 11.42
N PHE A 187 -9.60 -3.98 11.03
CA PHE A 187 -9.64 -3.58 9.64
C PHE A 187 -8.26 -3.66 8.97
N SER A 188 -7.22 -3.15 9.64
CA SER A 188 -5.84 -3.18 9.14
C SER A 188 -5.32 -4.62 8.98
N VAL A 189 -5.64 -5.52 9.92
CA VAL A 189 -5.26 -6.93 9.86
C VAL A 189 -5.97 -7.63 8.71
N ARG A 190 -7.28 -7.42 8.53
CA ARG A 190 -8.03 -7.97 7.39
C ARG A 190 -7.48 -7.48 6.05
N MET A 191 -7.19 -6.19 5.95
CA MET A 191 -6.58 -5.62 4.74
C MET A 191 -5.17 -6.16 4.51
N ALA A 192 -4.36 -6.35 5.56
CA ALA A 192 -3.05 -6.98 5.45
C ALA A 192 -3.17 -8.44 4.98
N ILE A 193 -4.14 -9.21 5.49
CA ILE A 193 -4.39 -10.59 5.03
C ILE A 193 -4.79 -10.58 3.55
N LEU A 194 -5.74 -9.74 3.13
CA LEU A 194 -6.14 -9.61 1.73
C LEU A 194 -4.97 -9.20 0.84
N PHE A 195 -4.12 -8.28 1.31
CA PHE A 195 -2.92 -7.87 0.60
C PHE A 195 -1.92 -9.02 0.46
N ILE A 196 -1.67 -9.78 1.53
CA ILE A 196 -0.78 -10.94 1.51
C ILE A 196 -1.31 -12.02 0.56
N VAL A 197 -2.60 -12.35 0.63
CA VAL A 197 -3.23 -13.34 -0.24
C VAL A 197 -3.18 -12.87 -1.70
N GLY A 198 -3.54 -11.62 -1.98
CA GLY A 198 -3.45 -11.02 -3.30
C GLY A 198 -2.02 -11.01 -3.84
N PHE A 199 -1.05 -10.70 -2.98
CA PHE A 199 0.37 -10.73 -3.32
C PHE A 199 0.85 -12.15 -3.64
N LEU A 200 0.44 -13.16 -2.88
CA LEU A 200 0.77 -14.57 -3.14
C LEU A 200 0.17 -15.07 -4.47
N ILE A 201 -1.08 -14.69 -4.77
CA ILE A 201 -1.73 -15.02 -6.05
C ILE A 201 -1.00 -14.34 -7.21
N PHE A 202 -0.78 -13.03 -7.09
CA PHE A 202 -0.03 -12.26 -8.08
C PHE A 202 1.36 -12.88 -8.31
N TYR A 203 2.04 -13.27 -7.25
CA TYR A 203 3.34 -13.93 -7.30
C TYR A 203 3.30 -15.29 -8.01
N ALA A 204 2.32 -16.13 -7.68
CA ALA A 204 2.13 -17.43 -8.33
C ALA A 204 1.87 -17.27 -9.84
N ILE A 205 1.06 -16.30 -10.24
CA ILE A 205 0.78 -15.97 -11.64
C ILE A 205 2.05 -15.50 -12.36
N ASN A 206 2.82 -14.60 -11.75
CA ASN A 206 4.07 -14.12 -12.35
C ASN A 206 5.09 -15.24 -12.54
N LEU A 207 5.24 -16.12 -11.54
CA LEU A 207 6.11 -17.30 -11.67
C LEU A 207 5.62 -18.23 -12.79
N PHE A 208 4.31 -18.45 -12.88
CA PHE A 208 3.72 -19.29 -13.92
C PHE A 208 3.98 -18.71 -15.33
N ILE A 209 3.73 -17.42 -15.53
CA ILE A 209 3.98 -16.72 -16.80
C ILE A 209 5.48 -16.76 -17.14
N LEU A 210 6.34 -16.41 -16.19
CA LEU A 210 7.79 -16.42 -16.38
C LEU A 210 8.31 -17.80 -16.79
N TYR A 211 7.85 -18.83 -16.09
CA TYR A 211 8.19 -20.21 -16.41
C TYR A 211 7.73 -20.59 -17.82
N ARG A 212 6.48 -20.26 -18.17
CA ARG A 212 5.87 -20.71 -19.42
C ARG A 212 6.37 -19.95 -20.65
N VAL A 213 6.62 -18.66 -20.51
CA VAL A 213 7.03 -17.76 -21.60
C VAL A 213 8.53 -17.77 -21.78
N ILE A 214 9.31 -17.59 -20.71
CA ILE A 214 10.76 -17.39 -20.82
C ILE A 214 11.51 -18.70 -20.57
N ILE A 215 11.33 -19.33 -19.40
CA ILE A 215 12.19 -20.44 -18.96
C ILE A 215 12.06 -21.66 -19.88
N ARG A 216 10.83 -22.05 -20.23
CA ARG A 216 10.62 -23.20 -21.12
C ARG A 216 11.21 -22.97 -22.51
N ARG A 217 11.20 -21.73 -23.02
CA ARG A 217 11.79 -21.39 -24.32
C ARG A 217 13.32 -21.37 -24.24
N LEU A 218 13.88 -20.73 -23.22
CA LEU A 218 15.34 -20.73 -22.97
C LEU A 218 15.90 -22.14 -22.81
N HIS A 219 15.19 -23.03 -22.10
CA HIS A 219 15.65 -24.41 -21.93
C HIS A 219 15.75 -25.15 -23.27
N LYS A 220 14.77 -24.96 -24.17
CA LYS A 220 14.82 -25.54 -25.53
C LYS A 220 16.04 -25.02 -26.30
N ILE A 221 16.31 -23.72 -26.25
CA ILE A 221 17.49 -23.12 -26.92
C ILE A 221 18.79 -23.72 -26.38
N ILE A 222 18.93 -23.84 -25.06
CA ILE A 222 20.12 -24.41 -24.43
C ILE A 222 20.32 -25.88 -24.85
N VAL A 223 19.24 -26.67 -24.92
CA VAL A 223 19.31 -28.06 -25.37
C VAL A 223 19.71 -28.14 -26.84
N SER A 224 19.13 -27.29 -27.70
CA SER A 224 19.49 -27.18 -29.12
C SER A 224 20.97 -26.86 -29.32
N ILE A 225 21.50 -25.86 -28.60
CA ILE A 225 22.93 -25.49 -28.66
C ILE A 225 23.81 -26.67 -28.22
N ARG A 226 23.44 -27.38 -27.14
CA ARG A 226 24.21 -28.55 -26.66
C ARG A 226 24.21 -29.72 -27.65
N LYS A 227 23.14 -29.93 -28.40
CA LYS A 227 23.08 -30.93 -29.49
C LYS A 227 24.06 -30.57 -30.60
N ILE A 228 24.02 -29.33 -31.08
CA ILE A 228 24.92 -28.82 -32.12
C ILE A 228 26.39 -28.96 -31.69
N MET A 229 26.71 -28.63 -30.44
CA MET A 229 28.06 -28.79 -29.90
C MET A 229 28.55 -30.25 -29.85
N LYS A 230 27.65 -31.23 -29.86
CA LYS A 230 27.95 -32.67 -29.88
C LYS A 230 27.93 -33.26 -31.29
N GLY A 231 27.75 -32.44 -32.32
CA GLY A 231 27.63 -32.89 -33.72
C GLY A 231 26.23 -33.38 -34.11
N ASP A 232 25.23 -33.20 -33.24
CA ASP A 232 23.82 -33.46 -33.57
C ASP A 232 23.18 -32.16 -34.09
N TYR A 233 23.07 -32.06 -35.41
CA TYR A 233 22.55 -30.87 -36.10
C TYR A 233 21.06 -30.96 -36.41
N ASP A 234 20.36 -32.01 -35.96
CA ASP A 234 18.90 -32.13 -36.08
C ASP A 234 18.23 -31.35 -34.94
N VAL A 235 18.10 -30.04 -35.15
CA VAL A 235 17.54 -29.09 -34.19
C VAL A 235 16.22 -28.51 -34.70
N PRO A 236 15.15 -28.55 -33.88
CA PRO A 236 13.83 -28.09 -34.30
C PRO A 236 13.82 -26.59 -34.60
N ILE A 237 13.15 -26.22 -35.70
CA ILE A 237 12.93 -24.84 -36.11
C ILE A 237 11.87 -24.23 -35.19
N TYR A 238 12.17 -23.09 -34.60
CA TYR A 238 11.25 -22.34 -33.73
C TYR A 238 10.66 -21.16 -34.51
N ASP A 239 9.34 -20.97 -34.43
CA ASP A 239 8.54 -20.03 -35.21
C ASP A 239 8.16 -18.75 -34.43
N GLY A 240 8.91 -18.41 -33.38
CA GLY A 240 8.68 -17.20 -32.61
C GLY A 240 9.00 -15.93 -33.42
N THR A 241 8.11 -14.93 -33.34
CA THR A 241 8.31 -13.60 -33.94
C THR A 241 8.80 -12.55 -32.94
N ASP A 242 9.21 -12.98 -31.74
CA ASP A 242 9.76 -12.14 -30.67
C ASP A 242 11.30 -12.22 -30.64
N GLU A 243 11.96 -11.44 -29.77
CA GLU A 243 13.43 -11.40 -29.68
C GLU A 243 14.04 -12.77 -29.35
N ILE A 244 13.32 -13.60 -28.59
CA ILE A 244 13.74 -14.99 -28.33
C ILE A 244 13.68 -15.80 -29.62
N GLY A 245 12.63 -15.61 -30.43
CA GLY A 245 12.50 -16.18 -31.77
C GLY A 245 13.64 -15.79 -32.71
N GLU A 246 14.01 -14.51 -32.76
CA GLU A 246 15.15 -14.03 -33.57
C GLU A 246 16.47 -14.69 -33.15
N VAL A 247 16.72 -14.81 -31.84
CA VAL A 247 17.90 -15.52 -31.34
C VAL A 247 17.90 -16.99 -31.75
N VAL A 248 16.75 -17.67 -31.70
CA VAL A 248 16.67 -19.07 -32.14
C VAL A 248 16.92 -19.18 -33.64
N ALA A 249 16.32 -18.31 -34.45
CA ALA A 249 16.51 -18.27 -35.89
C ALA A 249 17.99 -18.07 -36.26
N GLY A 250 18.69 -17.17 -35.57
CA GLY A 250 20.13 -16.97 -35.72
C GLY A 250 20.95 -18.22 -35.37
N VAL A 251 20.64 -18.89 -34.27
CA VAL A 251 21.31 -20.16 -33.88
C VAL A 251 21.06 -21.26 -34.91
N THR A 252 19.85 -21.40 -35.43
CA THR A 252 19.52 -22.37 -36.47
C THR A 252 20.25 -22.06 -37.78
N ALA A 253 20.35 -20.79 -38.18
CA ALA A 253 21.11 -20.38 -39.36
C ALA A 253 22.60 -20.72 -39.23
N LEU A 254 23.21 -20.48 -38.06
CA LEU A 254 24.58 -20.87 -37.76
C LEU A 254 24.78 -22.39 -37.84
N ALA A 255 23.86 -23.18 -37.28
CA ALA A 255 23.90 -24.64 -37.35
C ALA A 255 23.87 -25.15 -38.80
N LYS A 256 22.98 -24.61 -39.64
CA LYS A 256 22.91 -24.94 -41.08
C LYS A 256 24.20 -24.59 -41.82
N SER A 257 24.77 -23.42 -41.54
CA SER A 257 26.04 -22.99 -42.14
C SER A 257 27.21 -23.91 -41.75
N LEU A 258 27.23 -24.42 -40.52
CA LEU A 258 28.22 -25.38 -40.06
C LEU A 258 28.11 -26.72 -40.79
N VAL A 259 26.90 -27.28 -40.90
CA VAL A 259 26.66 -28.52 -41.65
C VAL A 259 27.09 -28.38 -43.11
N SER A 260 26.70 -27.28 -43.76
CA SER A 260 27.10 -27.01 -45.14
C SER A 260 28.63 -26.90 -45.28
N SER A 261 29.31 -26.26 -44.34
CA SER A 261 30.78 -26.16 -44.36
C SER A 261 31.47 -27.51 -44.14
N ILE A 262 30.93 -28.35 -43.25
CA ILE A 262 31.44 -29.72 -43.03
C ILE A 262 31.30 -30.54 -44.31
N HIS A 263 30.15 -30.49 -44.98
CA HIS A 263 29.91 -31.24 -46.21
C HIS A 263 30.87 -30.82 -47.35
N VAL A 264 31.13 -29.53 -47.50
CA VAL A 264 32.13 -29.02 -48.46
C VAL A 264 33.52 -29.52 -48.13
N LEU A 265 33.92 -29.52 -46.84
CA LEU A 265 35.23 -30.05 -46.43
C LEU A 265 35.34 -31.56 -46.64
N GLU A 266 34.26 -32.31 -46.48
CA GLU A 266 34.20 -33.75 -46.75
C GLU A 266 34.35 -34.04 -48.25
N GLU A 267 33.62 -33.32 -49.11
CA GLU A 267 33.74 -33.36 -50.59
C GLU A 267 35.16 -33.00 -51.06
N LEU A 268 35.84 -32.08 -50.36
CA LEU A 268 37.24 -31.70 -50.64
C LEU A 268 38.29 -32.70 -50.12
N SER A 269 37.92 -33.54 -49.16
CA SER A 269 38.80 -34.57 -48.59
C SER A 269 38.76 -35.89 -49.35
N GLU A 270 37.72 -36.11 -50.16
CA GLU A 270 37.72 -37.15 -51.17
C GLU A 270 38.81 -36.86 -52.22
N PRO A 271 39.50 -37.90 -52.75
CA PRO A 271 40.64 -37.70 -53.63
C PRO A 271 40.18 -37.25 -55.02
N GLN A 272 39.82 -35.97 -55.17
CA GLN A 272 39.56 -35.34 -56.47
C GLN A 272 40.50 -34.16 -56.66
N GLY A 273 41.57 -34.39 -57.42
CA GLY A 273 42.59 -33.41 -57.76
C GLY A 273 42.02 -32.22 -58.55
N GLU A 274 42.60 -31.02 -58.34
CA GLU A 274 42.40 -29.73 -59.05
C GLU A 274 40.96 -29.17 -59.13
N GLU A 275 39.94 -29.99 -59.38
CA GLU A 275 38.54 -29.62 -59.61
C GLU A 275 37.84 -29.15 -58.32
N GLY A 276 38.16 -29.76 -57.17
CA GLY A 276 37.66 -29.32 -55.86
C GLY A 276 38.12 -27.90 -55.48
N LYS A 277 39.35 -27.51 -55.88
CA LYS A 277 39.89 -26.16 -55.60
C LYS A 277 39.21 -25.06 -56.41
N ALA A 278 38.72 -25.37 -57.61
CA ALA A 278 37.98 -24.42 -58.44
C ALA A 278 36.60 -24.11 -57.87
N LYS A 279 35.89 -25.13 -57.37
CA LYS A 279 34.58 -25.03 -56.72
C LYS A 279 34.61 -24.15 -55.46
N VAL A 280 35.72 -24.17 -54.71
CA VAL A 280 35.93 -23.31 -53.52
C VAL A 280 35.98 -21.82 -53.88
N ARG A 281 36.63 -21.46 -55.00
CA ARG A 281 36.70 -20.05 -55.43
C ARG A 281 35.32 -19.53 -55.84
N GLU A 282 34.49 -20.38 -56.43
CA GLU A 282 33.13 -20.03 -56.85
C GLU A 282 32.18 -19.88 -55.65
N VAL A 283 32.22 -20.81 -54.68
CA VAL A 283 31.36 -20.74 -53.49
C VAL A 283 31.79 -19.62 -52.53
N ALA A 284 33.09 -19.34 -52.40
CA ALA A 284 33.57 -18.20 -51.62
C ALA A 284 33.18 -16.84 -52.24
N ALA A 285 33.10 -16.76 -53.58
CA ALA A 285 32.66 -15.57 -54.30
C ALA A 285 31.14 -15.31 -54.17
N ASN A 286 30.34 -16.35 -53.91
CA ASN A 286 28.87 -16.28 -53.86
C ASN A 286 28.26 -16.22 -52.45
N ARG A 287 29.06 -15.98 -51.39
CA ARG A 287 28.53 -15.81 -50.03
C ARG A 287 27.70 -14.52 -49.92
N PRO A 288 26.45 -14.57 -49.45
CA PRO A 288 25.70 -13.37 -49.12
C PRO A 288 26.36 -12.68 -47.92
N GLY A 289 26.99 -11.53 -48.16
CA GLY A 289 27.70 -10.74 -47.13
C GLY A 289 29.11 -10.29 -47.50
N ALA A 290 29.68 -10.71 -48.65
CA ALA A 290 31.02 -10.30 -49.09
C ALA A 290 31.07 -8.94 -49.84
N SER A 291 30.05 -8.08 -49.70
CA SER A 291 30.08 -6.70 -50.18
C SER A 291 29.75 -5.75 -49.03
N GLY A 292 30.77 -5.13 -48.47
CA GLY A 292 30.61 -4.13 -47.41
C GLY A 292 31.86 -3.97 -46.56
N GLY A 293 32.88 -3.31 -47.11
CA GLY A 293 34.06 -2.96 -46.33
C GLY A 293 35.26 -2.53 -47.16
N ASN A 294 35.08 -1.62 -48.12
CA ASN A 294 36.22 -0.90 -48.68
C ASN A 294 36.54 0.26 -47.72
N VAL A 295 37.47 0.01 -46.80
CA VAL A 295 38.12 1.07 -46.01
C VAL A 295 39.24 1.61 -46.88
N ASN A 296 39.00 2.76 -47.51
CA ASN A 296 40.06 3.64 -48.00
C ASN A 296 40.16 4.83 -47.04
N THR A 297 41.35 4.97 -46.45
CA THR A 297 42.01 6.19 -45.93
C THR A 297 41.19 7.19 -45.13
#